data_AF-A0A836BK67-F1
#
_entry.id   AF-A0A836BK67-F1
#
_cell.length_a   1.000
_cell.length_b   1.000
_cell.length_c   1.000
_cell.angle_alpha   90.00
_cell.angle_beta   90.00
_cell.angle_gamma   90.00
#
_symmetry.space_group_name_H-M   'P 1'
#
loop_
_entity.id
_entity.type
_entity.pdbx_description
1 polymer ?
#
loop_
_entity_poly.entity_id
_entity_poly.type
_entity_poly.pdbx_seq_one_letter_code
_entity_poly.pdbx_strand_id
1 'polypeptide(L)' 'MAPGVCPNCGTSKWLASETSNYLAKATKHEHDEKYDVDLKDGLFVRSFVCKNCSNVVLIKETYDTELK' A
#
# COMPACT_ATOMS: atom_id res chain seq x y z
N MET A 1 -7.50 7.29 5.52
CA MET A 1 -8.26 6.28 6.29
C MET A 1 -7.27 5.40 7.04
N ALA A 2 -7.48 5.11 8.33
CA ALA A 2 -6.64 4.14 9.06
C ALA A 2 -7.14 2.71 8.78
N PRO A 3 -6.28 1.67 8.86
CA PRO A 3 -6.75 0.30 8.84
C PRO A 3 -7.70 0.09 10.02
N GLY A 4 -8.69 -0.77 9.85
CA GLY A 4 -9.56 -1.20 10.93
C GLY A 4 -8.78 -2.01 11.99
N VAL A 5 -9.28 -3.18 12.33
CA VAL A 5 -8.62 -4.05 13.32
C VAL A 5 -7.42 -4.76 12.69
N CYS A 6 -6.29 -4.81 13.39
CA CYS A 6 -5.11 -5.54 12.97
C CYS A 6 -5.43 -7.04 12.83
N PRO A 7 -5.24 -7.63 11.64
CA PRO A 7 -5.62 -9.03 11.40
C PRO A 7 -4.76 -10.03 12.18
N ASN A 8 -3.60 -9.59 12.70
CA ASN A 8 -2.68 -10.45 13.42
C ASN A 8 -2.92 -10.48 14.94
N CYS A 9 -3.31 -9.37 15.56
CA CYS A 9 -3.42 -9.29 17.03
C CYS A 9 -4.68 -8.58 17.57
N GLY A 10 -5.61 -8.20 16.69
CA GLY A 10 -6.91 -7.66 17.11
C GLY A 10 -6.90 -6.22 17.64
N THR A 11 -5.77 -5.52 17.68
CA THR A 11 -5.72 -4.10 18.09
C THR A 11 -6.05 -3.15 16.93
N SER A 12 -6.55 -1.95 17.22
CA SER A 12 -6.75 -0.85 16.27
C SER A 12 -5.66 0.23 16.34
N LYS A 13 -4.58 -0.02 17.10
CA LYS A 13 -3.49 0.94 17.30
C LYS A 13 -2.44 0.83 16.20
N TRP A 14 -2.35 1.87 15.38
CA TRP A 14 -1.46 1.94 14.22
C TRP A 14 -0.48 3.13 14.29
N LEU A 15 0.69 2.96 13.68
CA LEU A 15 1.58 4.02 13.24
C LEU A 15 1.45 4.14 11.73
N ALA A 16 1.02 5.30 11.24
CA ALA A 16 0.99 5.58 9.81
C ALA A 16 2.34 6.13 9.37
N SER A 17 2.75 5.78 8.16
CA SER A 17 3.81 6.52 7.45
C SER A 17 3.39 7.97 7.23
N GLU A 18 4.36 8.88 7.33
CA GLU A 18 4.13 10.32 7.12
C GLU A 18 3.87 10.63 5.65
N THR A 19 4.50 9.88 4.76
CA THR A 19 4.38 10.02 3.32
C THR A 19 3.76 8.80 2.69
N SER A 20 3.04 9.05 1.61
CA SER A 20 2.51 8.01 0.75
C SER A 20 3.55 7.61 -0.29
N ASN A 21 3.56 6.34 -0.65
CA ASN A 21 4.50 5.77 -1.60
C ASN A 21 3.77 5.42 -2.89
N TYR A 22 4.44 5.59 -4.03
CA TYR A 22 3.92 5.14 -5.32
C TYR A 22 4.49 3.76 -5.64
N LEU A 23 3.61 2.78 -5.83
CA LEU A 23 3.98 1.44 -6.29
C LEU A 23 3.60 1.29 -7.76
N ALA A 24 4.62 1.23 -8.62
CA ALA A 24 4.45 0.90 -10.02
C ALA A 24 3.95 -0.55 -10.17
N LYS A 25 3.14 -0.79 -11.19
CA LYS A 25 2.63 -2.14 -11.47
C LYS A 25 3.70 -2.94 -12.17
N ALA A 26 4.05 -4.08 -11.60
CA ALA A 26 4.95 -5.04 -12.22
C ALA A 26 4.16 -6.24 -12.73
N THR A 27 4.39 -6.62 -13.99
CA THR A 27 3.83 -7.83 -14.59
C THR A 27 4.96 -8.79 -14.93
N LYS A 28 4.92 -9.99 -14.35
CA LYS A 28 5.93 -11.03 -14.63
C LYS A 28 5.67 -11.64 -16.00
N HIS A 29 6.72 -11.87 -16.78
CA HIS A 29 6.63 -12.64 -18.01
C HIS A 29 6.45 -14.12 -17.68
N GLU A 30 5.53 -14.80 -18.36
CA GLU A 30 5.23 -16.20 -18.05
C GLU A 30 6.36 -17.15 -18.46
N HIS A 31 7.17 -16.78 -19.46
CA HIS A 31 8.14 -17.65 -20.11
C HIS A 31 9.61 -17.30 -19.79
N ASP A 32 9.85 -16.21 -19.06
CA ASP A 32 11.18 -15.76 -18.66
C ASP A 32 11.13 -15.01 -17.33
N GLU A 33 12.23 -14.99 -16.58
CA GLU A 33 12.30 -14.38 -15.23
C GLU A 33 12.28 -12.84 -15.23
N LYS A 34 11.76 -12.23 -16.30
CA LYS A 34 11.69 -10.78 -16.46
C LYS A 34 10.34 -10.24 -16.01
N TYR A 35 10.34 -8.93 -15.78
CA TYR A 35 9.18 -8.16 -15.36
C TYR A 35 9.08 -6.90 -16.22
N ASP A 36 7.88 -6.62 -16.72
CA ASP A 36 7.55 -5.28 -17.22
C ASP A 36 7.06 -4.43 -16.06
N VAL A 37 7.54 -3.18 -15.99
CA VAL A 37 7.14 -2.21 -14.97
C VAL A 37 6.43 -1.04 -15.63
N ASP A 38 5.14 -0.89 -15.35
CA ASP A 38 4.35 0.26 -15.77
C ASP A 38 4.43 1.36 -14.71
N LEU A 39 5.18 2.42 -15.05
CA LEU A 39 5.35 3.59 -14.19
C LEU A 39 4.15 4.53 -14.21
N LYS A 40 3.22 4.39 -15.17
CA LYS A 40 2.02 5.24 -15.30
C LYS A 40 0.78 4.61 -14.67
N ASP A 41 0.68 3.28 -14.70
CA ASP A 41 -0.43 2.51 -14.11
C ASP A 41 -0.08 1.96 -12.72
N GLY A 42 0.27 2.85 -11.78
CA GLY A 42 0.63 2.49 -10.41
C GLY A 42 -0.40 2.89 -9.36
N LEU A 43 -0.09 2.62 -8.10
CA LEU A 43 -0.97 2.85 -6.96
C LEU A 43 -0.23 3.67 -5.90
N PHE A 44 -0.83 4.77 -5.45
CA PHE A 44 -0.38 5.40 -4.22
C PHE A 44 -0.89 4.58 -3.03
N VAL A 45 0.02 4.28 -2.10
CA VAL A 45 -0.27 3.52 -0.90
C VAL A 45 0.28 4.22 0.33
N ARG A 46 -0.42 4.07 1.45
CA ARG A 46 0.08 4.44 2.78
C ARG A 46 0.31 3.19 3.60
N SER A 47 1.50 3.09 4.18
CA SER A 47 1.89 1.99 5.08
C SER A 47 1.48 2.28 6.51
N PHE A 48 0.99 1.25 7.19
CA PHE A 48 0.62 1.27 8.60
C PHE A 48 1.28 0.11 9.34
N VAL A 49 1.94 0.41 10.45
CA VAL A 49 2.58 -0.58 11.32
C VAL A 49 1.79 -0.71 12.61
N CYS A 50 1.41 -1.95 12.96
CA CYS A 50 0.70 -2.23 14.19
C CYS A 50 1.59 -1.94 15.41
N LYS A 51 1.11 -1.13 16.35
CA LYS A 51 1.87 -0.78 17.56
C LYS A 51 2.11 -1.96 18.52
N ASN A 52 1.32 -3.03 18.40
CA ASN A 52 1.38 -4.16 19.32
C ASN A 52 2.23 -5.32 18.79
N CYS A 53 2.05 -5.71 17.52
CA CYS A 53 2.70 -6.88 16.94
C CYS A 53 3.57 -6.58 15.71
N SER A 54 3.77 -5.30 15.39
CA SER A 54 4.59 -4.84 14.25
C SER A 54 4.15 -5.33 12.87
N ASN A 55 2.95 -5.90 12.75
CA ASN A 55 2.39 -6.27 11.44
C ASN A 55 2.22 -5.03 10.55
N VAL A 56 2.56 -5.15 9.28
CA VAL A 56 2.50 -4.06 8.30
C VAL A 56 1.34 -4.29 7.34
N VAL A 57 0.57 -3.25 7.08
CA VAL A 57 -0.49 -3.24 6.07
C VAL A 57 -0.35 -2.01 5.18
N LEU A 58 -0.62 -2.20 3.89
CA LEU A 58 -0.64 -1.15 2.88
C LEU A 58 -2.10 -0.85 2.51
N ILE A 59 -2.48 0.42 2.56
CA ILE A 59 -3.80 0.86 2.11
C ILE A 59 -3.62 1.71 0.86
N LYS A 60 -4.34 1.35 -0.21
CA LYS A 60 -4.44 2.17 -1.42
C LYS A 60 -5.09 3.50 -1.08
N GLU A 61 -4.44 4.59 -1.47
CA GLU A 61 -5.03 5.92 -1.40
C GLU A 61 -5.71 6.24 -2.72
N THR A 62 -7.00 6.52 -2.65
CA THR A 62 -7.77 7.08 -3.75
C THR A 62 -7.68 8.60 -3.63
N TYR A 63 -6.99 9.24 -4.56
CA TYR A 63 -7.01 10.69 -4.68
C TYR A 63 -8.22 11.04 -5.55
N ASP A 64 -9.26 11.60 -4.92
CA ASP A 64 -10.38 12.19 -5.64
C ASP A 64 -9.82 13.38 -6.45
N THR A 65 -9.51 13.12 -7.71
CA THR A 65 -9.00 14.14 -8.63
C THR A 65 -10.21 14.83 -9.25
N GLU A 66 -10.98 15.54 -8.42
CA GLU A 66 -11.80 16.65 -8.92
C GLU A 66 -10.84 17.80 -9.26
N LEU A 67 -10.17 17.68 -10.41
CA LEU A 67 -9.52 18.78 -11.10
C LEU A 67 -10.61 19.79 -11.49
N LYS A 68 -10.73 20.88 -10.72
CA LYS A 68 -11.38 22.11 -11.17
C LYS A 68 -10.51 22.86 -12.17
#